data_AF-A0A6A4VT90-F1
#
_entry.id   AF-A0A6A4VT90-F1
#
_cell.length_a   1.000
_cell.length_b   1.000
_cell.length_c   1.000
_cell.angle_alpha   90.00
_cell.angle_beta   90.00
_cell.angle_gamma   90.00
#
_symmetry.space_group_name_H-M   'P 1'
#
loop_
_entity.id
_entity.type
_entity.pdbx_description
1 polymer ?
#
loop_
_entity_poly.entity_id
_entity_poly.type
_entity_poly.pdbx_seq_one_letter_code
_entity_poly.pdbx_strand_id
1 'polypeptide(L)'
;MFPTAVVCGNTSVIKPSERDPGACMLLVQLLQEAGLPDGVVNVIHGEHEAVNFICDSPDIRAISFVGSDQAGKHIYERGSRNGKRVQCNMGAKNHGVIMPDANKENMLNQLVGAAFGAAGQRCMALSTAVLVGEAKHWLPELVERSSRLRVSAGQCQRVPDRATSQWGTDRPSVRRKAICSTKEMKDSIRKSMVR
;
A
#
# COMPACT_ATOMS: atom_id res chain seq x y z
N MET A 1 3.13 -9.50 -9.53
CA MET A 1 2.45 -10.51 -10.38
C MET A 1 3.41 -11.36 -11.22
N PHE A 2 4.68 -10.97 -11.37
CA PHE A 2 5.61 -11.72 -12.22
C PHE A 2 5.86 -13.20 -11.80
N PRO A 3 5.79 -13.64 -10.52
CA PRO A 3 6.04 -15.05 -10.20
C PRO A 3 5.05 -16.00 -10.90
N THR A 4 3.76 -15.67 -10.88
CA THR A 4 2.72 -16.46 -11.56
C THR A 4 2.93 -16.45 -13.08
N ALA A 5 3.27 -15.28 -13.65
CA ALA A 5 3.51 -15.15 -15.09
C ALA A 5 4.66 -16.07 -15.54
N VAL A 6 5.76 -16.08 -14.78
CA VAL A 6 6.95 -16.91 -15.02
C VAL A 6 6.65 -18.39 -14.89
N VAL A 7 5.95 -18.81 -13.83
CA VAL A 7 5.56 -20.23 -13.65
C VAL A 7 4.68 -20.72 -14.81
N CYS A 8 3.84 -19.85 -15.37
CA CYS A 8 3.03 -20.16 -16.55
C CYS A 8 3.82 -20.07 -17.88
N GLY A 9 5.14 -19.86 -17.86
CA GLY A 9 5.99 -19.82 -19.04
C GLY A 9 6.06 -18.48 -19.77
N ASN A 10 5.58 -17.39 -19.16
CA ASN A 10 5.67 -16.05 -19.76
C ASN A 10 6.94 -15.34 -19.32
N THR A 11 7.46 -14.47 -20.17
CA THR A 11 8.42 -13.44 -19.78
C THR A 11 7.69 -12.20 -19.25
N SER A 12 8.36 -11.38 -18.44
CA SER A 12 7.78 -10.19 -17.83
C SER A 12 8.71 -8.98 -17.97
N VAL A 13 8.12 -7.82 -18.29
CA VAL A 13 8.76 -6.51 -18.18
C VAL A 13 8.03 -5.75 -17.07
N ILE A 14 8.78 -5.35 -16.04
CA ILE A 14 8.24 -4.72 -14.84
C ILE A 14 8.71 -3.27 -14.81
N LYS A 15 7.76 -2.34 -14.68
CA LYS A 15 8.04 -0.94 -14.37
C LYS A 15 7.57 -0.65 -12.94
N PRO A 16 8.46 -0.61 -11.93
CA PRO A 16 8.08 -0.25 -10.57
C PRO A 16 7.78 1.25 -10.47
N SER A 17 7.21 1.68 -9.34
CA SER A 17 7.06 3.12 -9.07
C SER A 17 8.43 3.76 -8.90
N GLU A 18 8.57 4.96 -9.44
CA GLU A 18 9.77 5.77 -9.37
C GLU A 18 10.11 6.21 -7.93
N ARG A 19 9.13 6.15 -7.02
CA ARG A 19 9.29 6.56 -5.62
C ARG A 19 9.83 5.45 -4.71
N ASP A 20 9.60 4.19 -5.08
CA ASP A 20 9.91 3.01 -4.25
C ASP A 20 10.37 1.77 -5.05
N PRO A 21 11.37 1.89 -5.95
CA PRO A 21 11.80 0.78 -6.79
C PRO A 21 12.54 -0.34 -6.01
N GLY A 22 13.04 -0.05 -4.80
CA GLY A 22 14.02 -0.88 -4.09
C GLY A 22 13.55 -2.31 -3.85
N ALA A 23 12.30 -2.51 -3.43
CA ALA A 23 11.77 -3.85 -3.18
C ALA A 23 11.70 -4.69 -4.46
N CYS A 24 11.33 -4.07 -5.59
CA CYS A 24 11.32 -4.74 -6.89
C CYS A 24 12.74 -5.18 -7.30
N MET A 25 13.73 -4.32 -7.11
CA MET A 25 15.13 -4.63 -7.44
C MET A 25 15.67 -5.78 -6.60
N LEU A 26 15.39 -5.80 -5.29
CA LEU A 26 15.79 -6.91 -4.41
C LEU A 26 15.12 -8.22 -4.83
N LEU A 27 13.84 -8.21 -5.20
CA LEU A 27 13.15 -9.41 -5.67
C LEU A 27 13.75 -9.96 -6.97
N VAL A 28 14.13 -9.09 -7.91
CA VAL A 28 14.75 -9.52 -9.17
C VAL A 28 16.17 -10.04 -8.94
N GLN A 29 16.93 -9.45 -8.01
CA GLN A 29 18.21 -10.00 -7.59
C GLN A 29 18.06 -11.41 -7.01
N LEU A 30 17.07 -11.62 -6.12
CA LEU A 30 16.80 -12.94 -5.56
C LEU A 30 16.37 -13.97 -6.62
N LEU A 31 15.69 -13.55 -7.69
CA LEU A 31 15.38 -14.44 -8.82
C LEU A 31 16.63 -14.85 -9.59
N GLN A 32 17.56 -13.92 -9.81
CA GLN A 32 18.84 -14.23 -10.45
C GLN A 32 19.63 -15.22 -9.60
N GLU A 33 19.71 -15.01 -8.29
CA GLU A 33 20.34 -15.94 -7.34
C GLU A 33 19.65 -17.31 -7.32
N ALA A 34 18.33 -17.36 -7.54
CA ALA A 34 17.57 -18.60 -7.68
C ALA A 34 17.78 -19.32 -9.03
N GLY A 35 18.57 -18.76 -9.95
CA GLY A 35 18.88 -19.35 -11.25
C GLY A 35 17.83 -19.10 -12.33
N LEU A 36 17.01 -18.04 -12.20
CA LEU A 36 16.09 -17.64 -13.27
C LEU A 36 16.90 -17.23 -14.52
N PRO A 37 16.60 -17.75 -15.72
CA PRO A 37 17.33 -17.38 -16.93
C PRO A 37 17.24 -15.90 -17.26
N ASP A 38 18.32 -15.35 -17.83
CA ASP A 38 18.38 -13.96 -18.28
C ASP A 38 17.27 -13.66 -19.29
N GLY A 39 16.70 -12.46 -19.19
CA GLY A 39 15.62 -11.99 -20.07
C GLY A 39 14.22 -12.50 -19.72
N VAL A 40 14.06 -13.43 -18.77
CA VAL A 40 12.73 -13.90 -18.34
C VAL A 40 11.99 -12.84 -17.54
N VAL A 41 12.69 -12.15 -16.62
CA VAL A 41 12.17 -10.99 -15.89
C VAL A 41 13.09 -9.80 -16.12
N ASN A 42 12.54 -8.75 -16.69
CA ASN A 42 13.25 -7.51 -17.00
C ASN A 42 12.63 -6.36 -16.22
N VAL A 43 13.45 -5.41 -15.79
CA VAL A 43 12.98 -4.19 -15.12
C VAL A 43 13.30 -2.98 -15.98
N ILE A 44 12.32 -2.10 -16.18
CA ILE A 44 12.54 -0.80 -16.79
C ILE A 44 12.13 0.30 -15.82
N HIS A 45 12.93 1.37 -15.75
CA HIS A 45 12.62 2.55 -14.93
C HIS A 45 12.15 3.70 -15.82
N GLY A 46 11.43 4.63 -15.21
CA GLY A 46 10.94 5.84 -15.88
C GLY A 46 9.56 6.22 -15.39
N GLU A 47 8.91 7.16 -16.06
CA GLU A 47 7.56 7.65 -15.75
C GLU A 47 6.60 7.31 -16.90
N HIS A 48 6.04 8.32 -17.56
CA HIS A 48 5.05 8.19 -18.63
C HIS A 48 5.60 7.52 -19.89
N GLU A 49 6.82 7.86 -20.31
CA GLU A 49 7.44 7.27 -21.51
C GLU A 49 7.63 5.76 -21.39
N ALA A 50 8.09 5.27 -20.24
CA ALA A 50 8.21 3.83 -19.99
C ALA A 50 6.85 3.13 -20.02
N VAL A 51 5.79 3.79 -19.52
CA VAL A 51 4.43 3.26 -19.58
C VAL A 51 3.90 3.22 -21.02
N ASN A 52 4.12 4.28 -21.80
CA ASN A 52 3.72 4.34 -23.20
C ASN A 52 4.44 3.30 -24.03
N PHE A 53 5.75 3.11 -23.82
CA PHE A 53 6.51 2.02 -24.42
C PHE A 53 5.87 0.65 -24.13
N ILE A 54 5.50 0.37 -22.88
CA ILE A 54 4.80 -0.88 -22.52
C ILE A 54 3.47 -1.02 -23.26
N CYS A 55 2.72 0.07 -23.38
CA CYS A 55 1.42 0.07 -24.05
C CYS A 55 1.53 -0.09 -25.57
N ASP A 56 2.61 0.39 -26.19
CA ASP A 56 2.75 0.47 -27.65
C ASP A 56 3.59 -0.68 -28.24
N SER A 57 4.52 -1.25 -27.48
CA SER A 57 5.41 -2.32 -27.97
C SER A 57 4.60 -3.53 -28.47
N PRO A 58 4.76 -3.97 -29.73
CA PRO A 58 4.01 -5.10 -30.28
C PRO A 58 4.35 -6.44 -29.59
N ASP A 59 5.51 -6.54 -28.95
CA ASP A 59 6.00 -7.75 -28.27
C ASP A 59 5.27 -8.01 -26.94
N ILE A 60 4.71 -6.97 -26.32
CA ILE A 60 3.97 -7.09 -25.06
C ILE A 60 2.52 -7.49 -25.35
N ARG A 61 2.14 -8.71 -24.98
CA ARG A 61 0.82 -9.28 -25.31
C ARG A 61 -0.27 -8.98 -24.28
N ALA A 62 0.10 -8.70 -23.04
CA ALA A 62 -0.82 -8.42 -21.96
C ALA A 62 -0.21 -7.43 -20.96
N ILE A 63 -1.06 -6.61 -20.34
CA ILE A 63 -0.64 -5.58 -19.38
C ILE A 63 -1.39 -5.79 -18.06
N SER A 64 -0.64 -5.77 -16.98
CA SER A 64 -1.17 -5.79 -15.62
C SER A 64 -0.76 -4.53 -14.88
N PHE A 65 -1.74 -3.69 -14.57
CA PHE A 65 -1.50 -2.42 -13.89
C PHE A 65 -2.15 -2.40 -12.50
N VAL A 66 -1.45 -1.81 -11.54
CA VAL A 66 -1.95 -1.49 -10.20
C VAL A 66 -1.56 -0.06 -9.88
N GLY A 67 -2.53 0.81 -9.56
CA GLY A 67 -2.23 2.21 -9.26
C GLY A 67 -3.46 3.12 -9.25
N SER A 68 -3.27 4.38 -9.63
CA SER A 68 -4.34 5.39 -9.63
C SER A 68 -5.33 5.22 -10.79
N ASP A 69 -6.54 5.76 -10.63
CA ASP A 69 -7.57 5.76 -11.67
C ASP A 69 -7.12 6.45 -12.96
N GLN A 70 -6.41 7.57 -12.84
CA GLN A 70 -5.93 8.34 -13.99
C GLN A 70 -4.96 7.52 -14.85
N ALA A 71 -3.96 6.91 -14.20
CA ALA A 71 -2.98 6.07 -14.90
C ALA A 71 -3.64 4.79 -15.43
N GLY A 72 -4.53 4.18 -14.65
CA GLY A 72 -5.24 2.96 -15.03
C GLY A 72 -6.10 3.16 -16.28
N LYS A 73 -6.88 4.26 -16.36
CA LYS A 73 -7.68 4.59 -17.54
C LYS A 73 -6.80 4.79 -18.79
N HIS A 74 -5.72 5.56 -18.67
CA HIS A 74 -4.77 5.76 -19.76
C HIS A 74 -4.20 4.44 -20.30
N ILE A 75 -3.75 3.56 -19.40
CA ILE A 75 -3.16 2.26 -19.75
C ILE A 75 -4.21 1.33 -20.34
N TYR A 76 -5.41 1.29 -19.76
CA TYR A 76 -6.51 0.46 -20.24
C TYR A 76 -6.93 0.85 -21.66
N GLU A 77 -7.14 2.14 -21.90
CA GLU A 77 -7.53 2.67 -23.21
C GLU A 77 -6.44 2.46 -24.26
N ARG A 78 -5.20 2.88 -23.97
CA ARG A 78 -4.09 2.79 -24.93
C ARG A 78 -3.70 1.34 -25.22
N GLY A 79 -3.56 0.51 -24.19
CA GLY A 79 -3.21 -0.90 -24.33
C GLY A 79 -4.28 -1.69 -25.09
N SER A 80 -5.56 -1.48 -24.76
CA SER A 80 -6.66 -2.17 -25.43
C SER A 80 -6.81 -1.73 -26.89
N ARG A 81 -6.61 -0.43 -27.19
CA ARG A 81 -6.59 0.07 -28.58
C ARG A 81 -5.50 -0.60 -29.43
N ASN A 82 -4.39 -0.98 -28.82
CA ASN A 82 -3.31 -1.73 -29.47
C ASN A 82 -3.54 -3.26 -29.45
N GLY A 83 -4.77 -3.72 -29.19
CA GLY A 83 -5.16 -5.14 -29.24
C GLY A 83 -4.63 -6.00 -28.08
N LYS A 84 -4.17 -5.39 -26.99
CA LYS A 84 -3.62 -6.12 -25.82
C LYS A 84 -4.72 -6.44 -24.82
N ARG A 85 -4.57 -7.56 -24.11
CA ARG A 85 -5.38 -7.81 -22.90
C ARG A 85 -4.86 -6.94 -21.77
N VAL A 86 -5.74 -6.17 -21.13
CA VAL A 86 -5.34 -5.25 -20.05
C VAL A 86 -6.18 -5.49 -18.82
N GLN A 87 -5.52 -5.65 -17.67
CA GLN A 87 -6.14 -5.58 -16.34
C GLN A 87 -5.60 -4.37 -15.60
N CYS A 88 -6.50 -3.57 -15.02
CA CYS A 88 -6.16 -2.37 -14.27
C CYS A 88 -6.85 -2.39 -12.90
N ASN A 89 -6.06 -2.63 -11.85
CA ASN A 89 -6.53 -2.55 -10.47
C ASN A 89 -6.31 -1.11 -9.99
N MET A 90 -7.38 -0.34 -9.98
CA MET A 90 -7.33 1.11 -9.76
C MET A 90 -7.71 1.48 -8.31
N GLY A 91 -8.05 2.75 -8.08
CA GLY A 91 -8.46 3.27 -6.78
C GLY A 91 -9.70 2.57 -6.23
N ALA A 92 -9.84 2.65 -4.91
CA ALA A 92 -10.93 2.01 -4.18
C ALA A 92 -11.48 2.92 -3.10
N LYS A 93 -12.78 2.80 -2.86
CA LYS A 93 -13.48 3.42 -1.73
C LYS A 93 -14.20 2.32 -0.95
N ASN A 94 -13.46 1.62 -0.11
CA ASN A 94 -14.02 0.50 0.63
C ASN A 94 -14.86 0.99 1.81
N HIS A 95 -15.99 0.31 2.00
CA HIS A 95 -16.93 0.54 3.07
C HIS A 95 -16.90 -0.65 4.02
N GLY A 96 -16.77 -0.39 5.31
CA GLY A 96 -17.02 -1.39 6.35
C GLY A 96 -18.42 -1.17 6.91
N VAL A 97 -19.30 -2.17 6.82
CA VAL A 97 -20.62 -2.14 7.47
C VAL A 97 -20.50 -2.83 8.82
N ILE A 98 -20.75 -2.08 9.90
CA ILE A 98 -20.61 -2.54 11.28
C ILE A 98 -21.99 -2.77 11.86
N MET A 99 -22.28 -4.04 12.13
CA MET A 99 -23.54 -4.48 12.72
C MET A 99 -23.45 -4.48 14.26
N PRO A 100 -24.58 -4.24 14.97
CA PRO A 100 -24.58 -4.17 16.43
C PRO A 100 -24.35 -5.52 17.12
N ASP A 101 -24.55 -6.64 16.41
CA ASP A 101 -24.27 -8.01 16.87
C ASP A 101 -22.81 -8.45 16.64
N ALA A 102 -21.99 -7.62 15.98
CA ALA A 102 -20.57 -7.87 15.85
C ALA A 102 -19.87 -7.86 17.21
N ASN A 103 -18.81 -8.66 17.36
CA ASN A 103 -17.95 -8.57 18.54
C ASN A 103 -17.29 -7.18 18.59
N LYS A 104 -17.79 -6.33 19.49
CA LYS A 104 -17.40 -4.92 19.58
C LYS A 104 -15.90 -4.71 19.73
N GLU A 105 -15.27 -5.44 20.65
CA GLU A 105 -13.85 -5.27 20.95
C GLU A 105 -12.95 -5.62 19.75
N ASN A 106 -13.21 -6.76 19.12
CA ASN A 106 -12.50 -7.15 17.92
C ASN A 106 -12.77 -6.16 16.78
N MET A 107 -14.04 -5.78 16.56
CA MET A 107 -14.43 -4.89 15.48
C MET A 107 -13.73 -3.52 15.58
N LEU A 108 -13.74 -2.90 16.76
CA LEU A 108 -13.08 -1.60 16.96
C LEU A 108 -11.57 -1.69 16.71
N ASN A 109 -10.90 -2.75 17.19
CA ASN A 109 -9.47 -2.94 16.95
C ASN A 109 -9.15 -3.15 15.47
N GLN A 110 -9.92 -3.98 14.78
CA GLN A 110 -9.75 -4.23 13.35
C GLN A 110 -10.05 -2.99 12.52
N LEU A 111 -11.06 -2.19 12.88
CA LEU A 111 -11.43 -0.98 12.14
C LEU A 111 -10.31 0.07 12.19
N VAL A 112 -9.69 0.28 13.35
CA VAL A 112 -8.52 1.16 13.50
C VAL A 112 -7.37 0.65 12.62
N GLY A 113 -7.08 -0.65 12.67
CA GLY A 113 -6.03 -1.26 11.85
C GLY A 113 -6.31 -1.17 10.35
N ALA A 114 -7.56 -1.36 9.93
CA ALA A 114 -7.99 -1.31 8.53
C ALA A 114 -7.97 0.10 7.95
N ALA A 115 -8.35 1.11 8.74
CA ALA A 115 -8.36 2.51 8.32
C ALA A 115 -6.97 3.14 8.32
N PHE A 116 -6.19 2.97 9.40
CA PHE A 116 -4.95 3.73 9.62
C PHE A 116 -3.66 2.93 9.41
N GLY A 117 -3.74 1.60 9.29
CA GLY A 117 -2.60 0.75 8.97
C GLY A 117 -1.96 1.14 7.63
N ALA A 118 -0.62 1.11 7.57
CA ALA A 118 0.16 1.64 6.44
C ALA A 118 -0.21 3.08 6.05
N ALA A 119 -0.53 3.90 7.06
CA ALA A 119 -1.04 5.28 6.90
C ALA A 119 -2.28 5.39 5.99
N GLY A 120 -3.09 4.32 5.90
CA GLY A 120 -4.28 4.26 5.05
C GLY A 120 -3.99 4.11 3.56
N GLN A 121 -2.71 4.02 3.15
CA GLN A 121 -2.31 3.90 1.75
C GLN A 121 -2.38 2.44 1.26
N ARG A 122 -3.56 1.83 1.38
CA ARG A 122 -3.85 0.49 0.88
C ARG A 122 -5.14 0.52 0.07
N CYS A 123 -5.16 -0.15 -1.08
CA CYS A 123 -6.39 -0.30 -1.86
C CYS A 123 -7.50 -1.03 -1.08
N MET A 124 -7.17 -1.80 -0.04
CA MET A 124 -8.11 -2.48 0.86
C MET A 124 -8.38 -1.71 2.16
N ALA A 125 -7.85 -0.49 2.33
CA ALA A 125 -8.11 0.30 3.54
C ALA A 125 -9.60 0.65 3.64
N LEU A 126 -10.16 0.58 4.85
CA LEU A 126 -11.53 1.01 5.11
C LEU A 126 -11.57 2.52 5.25
N SER A 127 -11.99 3.18 4.18
CA SER A 127 -12.07 4.65 4.11
C SER A 127 -13.41 5.21 4.57
N THR A 128 -14.41 4.35 4.74
CA THR A 128 -15.76 4.69 5.21
C THR A 128 -16.26 3.58 6.13
N ALA A 129 -16.77 3.97 7.30
CA ALA A 129 -17.43 3.06 8.23
C ALA A 129 -18.92 3.39 8.29
N VAL A 130 -19.77 2.38 8.13
CA VAL A 130 -21.23 2.48 8.21
C VAL A 130 -21.65 1.78 9.50
N LEU A 131 -21.92 2.56 10.55
CA LEU A 131 -22.36 2.04 11.85
C LEU A 131 -23.89 1.85 11.83
N VAL A 132 -24.35 0.61 11.97
CA VAL A 132 -25.77 0.27 11.88
C VAL A 132 -26.42 0.28 13.25
N GLY A 133 -27.55 0.99 13.37
CA GLY A 133 -28.39 0.98 14.58
C GLY A 133 -27.61 1.37 15.84
N GLU A 134 -27.56 0.45 16.82
CA GLU A 134 -26.89 0.68 18.10
C GLU A 134 -25.37 0.77 18.01
N ALA A 135 -24.75 0.27 16.94
CA ALA A 135 -23.30 0.36 16.74
C ALA A 135 -22.80 1.82 16.64
N LYS A 136 -23.69 2.78 16.34
CA LYS A 136 -23.36 4.21 16.33
C LYS A 136 -22.80 4.69 17.68
N HIS A 137 -23.20 4.06 18.79
CA HIS A 137 -22.73 4.42 20.12
C HIS A 137 -21.27 4.01 20.37
N TRP A 138 -20.65 3.22 19.49
CA TRP A 138 -19.24 2.82 19.61
C TRP A 138 -18.26 3.86 19.06
N LEU A 139 -18.76 4.91 18.41
CA LEU A 139 -17.92 5.96 17.80
C LEU A 139 -16.94 6.63 18.77
N PRO A 140 -17.32 7.01 20.02
CA PRO A 140 -16.38 7.61 20.97
C PRO A 140 -15.18 6.71 21.27
N GLU A 141 -15.41 5.41 21.45
CA GLU A 141 -14.33 4.44 21.71
C GLU A 141 -13.44 4.22 20.48
N LEU A 142 -14.02 4.26 19.28
CA LEU A 142 -13.24 4.22 18.03
C LEU A 142 -12.29 5.41 17.94
N VAL A 143 -12.78 6.62 18.25
CA VAL A 143 -11.99 7.85 18.27
C VAL A 143 -10.88 7.76 19.31
N GLU A 144 -11.20 7.29 20.51
CA GLU A 144 -10.23 7.14 21.59
C GLU A 144 -9.11 6.16 21.21
N ARG A 145 -9.44 4.99 20.65
CA ARG A 145 -8.44 4.01 20.17
C ARG A 145 -7.58 4.58 19.05
N SER A 146 -8.20 5.28 18.10
CA SER A 146 -7.48 5.92 17.00
C SER A 146 -6.50 6.99 17.49
N SER A 147 -6.89 7.75 18.52
CA SER A 147 -6.04 8.80 19.12
C SER A 147 -4.77 8.26 19.78
N ARG A 148 -4.78 6.98 20.18
CA ARG A 148 -3.64 6.30 20.81
C ARG A 148 -2.61 5.78 19.80
N LEU A 149 -2.89 5.85 18.50
CA LEU A 149 -1.94 5.47 17.46
C LEU A 149 -0.66 6.35 17.54
N ARG A 150 0.50 5.69 17.59
CA ARG A 150 1.80 6.37 17.57
C ARG A 150 2.30 6.45 16.12
N VAL A 151 2.54 7.68 15.67
CA VAL A 151 3.15 7.97 14.38
C VAL A 151 4.67 8.02 14.54
N SER A 152 5.40 7.29 13.70
CA SER A 152 6.87 7.25 13.71
C SER A 152 7.43 7.02 12.31
N ALA A 153 8.76 7.00 12.18
CA ALA A 153 9.45 6.76 10.91
C ALA A 153 9.40 5.30 10.40
N GLY A 154 8.61 4.41 11.01
CA GLY A 154 8.44 3.01 10.61
C GLY A 154 9.60 2.08 10.98
N GLN A 155 10.85 2.58 10.98
CA GLN A 155 12.06 1.85 11.37
C GLN A 155 12.40 1.92 12.87
N CYS A 156 11.77 2.83 13.61
CA CYS A 156 11.96 2.91 15.06
C CYS A 156 11.27 1.70 15.72
N GLN A 157 12.04 0.79 16.30
CA GLN A 157 11.48 -0.26 17.15
C GLN A 157 10.66 0.36 18.28
N ARG A 158 9.59 -0.33 18.71
CA ARG A 158 8.87 0.03 19.93
C ARG A 158 9.88 0.02 21.07
N VAL A 159 10.32 1.19 21.51
CA VAL A 159 10.90 1.32 22.84
C VAL A 159 9.74 1.04 23.79
N PRO A 160 9.78 -0.03 24.60
CA PRO A 160 8.78 -0.22 25.64
C PRO A 160 8.75 1.05 26.48
N ASP A 161 7.55 1.52 26.86
CA ASP A 161 7.45 2.64 27.78
C ASP A 161 8.38 2.35 28.99
N ARG A 162 9.17 3.35 29.41
CA ARG A 162 10.33 3.29 30.33
C ARG A 162 10.09 2.60 31.69
N ALA A 163 8.92 2.01 31.93
CA ALA A 163 8.61 1.17 33.08
C ALA A 163 9.11 -0.29 32.97
N THR A 164 9.66 -0.75 31.82
CA THR A 164 10.07 -2.17 31.65
C THR A 164 11.47 -2.42 31.07
N SER A 165 12.32 -1.40 30.87
CA SER A 165 13.65 -1.59 30.26
C SER A 165 14.75 -1.80 31.31
N GLN A 166 14.96 -3.05 31.73
CA GLN A 166 16.19 -3.49 32.43
C GLN A 166 17.22 -4.15 31.50
N TRP A 167 16.97 -4.23 30.19
CA TRP A 167 17.90 -4.86 29.25
C TRP A 167 18.25 -3.90 28.11
N GLY A 168 19.47 -3.38 28.16
CA GLY A 168 20.00 -2.43 27.21
C GLY A 168 20.43 -3.06 25.89
N THR A 169 20.40 -2.26 24.83
CA THR A 169 21.38 -2.33 23.74
C THR A 169 21.67 -0.90 23.29
N ASP A 170 22.86 -0.41 23.62
CA ASP A 170 23.43 0.81 23.06
C ASP A 170 23.72 0.58 21.58
N ARG A 171 23.08 1.37 20.69
CA ARG A 171 23.67 1.69 19.38
C ARG A 171 23.50 3.17 19.07
N PRO A 172 24.51 3.82 18.45
CA PRO A 172 24.55 5.27 18.33
C PRO A 172 23.50 5.76 17.34
N SER A 173 22.63 6.67 17.78
CA SER A 173 21.57 7.26 16.95
C SER A 173 22.15 8.24 15.93
N VAL A 174 22.09 7.91 14.63
CA VAL A 174 22.26 8.91 13.57
C VAL A 174 20.98 9.75 13.52
N ARG A 175 21.04 10.97 14.07
CA ARG A 175 19.96 11.96 13.97
C ARG A 175 19.81 12.42 12.52
N ARG A 176 18.88 11.84 11.76
CA ARG A 176 18.30 12.50 10.58
C ARG A 176 16.96 13.12 10.98
N LYS A 177 16.86 14.45 10.83
CA LYS A 177 15.61 15.21 11.03
C LYS A 177 14.52 14.62 10.12
N ALA A 178 13.57 13.91 10.71
CA ALA A 178 12.32 13.57 10.04
C ALA A 178 11.45 14.84 9.99
N ILE A 179 11.30 15.42 8.81
CA ILE A 179 10.36 16.52 8.55
C ILE A 179 9.04 15.87 8.11
N CYS A 180 8.17 15.63 9.07
CA CYS A 180 6.72 15.68 8.92
C CYS A 180 6.19 15.88 10.34
N SER A 181 5.71 17.08 10.64
CA SER A 181 5.33 17.40 12.01
C SER A 181 4.13 16.52 12.41
N THR A 182 4.19 15.92 13.59
CA THR A 182 3.07 15.15 14.16
C THR A 182 1.76 15.95 14.24
N LYS A 183 1.82 17.27 14.09
CA LYS A 183 0.68 18.19 14.05
C LYS A 183 -0.09 18.09 12.72
N GLU A 184 0.60 18.10 11.58
CA GLU A 184 -0.03 18.04 10.25
C GLU A 184 -0.77 16.72 10.01
N MET A 185 -0.22 15.61 10.49
CA MET A 185 -0.88 14.30 10.38
C MET A 185 -2.09 14.18 11.32
N LYS A 186 -2.02 14.73 12.54
CA LYS A 186 -3.17 14.79 13.47
C LYS A 186 -4.31 15.66 12.93
N ASP A 187 -3.98 16.76 12.27
CA ASP A 187 -4.98 17.64 11.64
C ASP A 187 -5.62 16.99 10.40
N SER A 188 -4.85 16.21 9.63
CA SER A 188 -5.37 15.40 8.52
C SER A 188 -6.34 14.32 9.01
N ILE A 189 -5.99 13.61 10.09
CA ILE A 189 -6.86 12.61 10.73
C ILE A 189 -8.15 13.25 11.28
N ARG A 190 -8.07 14.42 11.90
CA ARG A 190 -9.27 15.15 12.37
C ARG A 190 -10.18 15.58 11.20
N LYS A 191 -9.61 16.05 10.10
CA LYS A 191 -10.39 16.48 8.92
C LYS A 191 -11.05 15.31 8.18
N SER A 192 -10.44 14.12 8.19
CA SER A 192 -11.02 12.93 7.55
C SER A 192 -12.12 12.25 8.37
N MET A 193 -12.21 12.52 9.68
CA MET A 193 -13.23 11.97 10.58
C MET A 193 -14.54 12.78 10.66
N VAL A 194 -14.59 13.99 10.08
CA VAL A 194 -15.74 14.94 10.20
C VAL A 194 -16.47 15.15 8.86
N ARG A 195 -16.32 14.24 7.89
CA ARG A 195 -17.12 14.21 6.66
C ARG A 195 -17.67 12.82 6.43
#